data_AF-A0A6B3LSY2-F1
#
_entry.id   AF-A0A6B3LSY2-F1
#
_cell.length_a   1.000
_cell.length_b   1.000
_cell.length_c   1.000
_cell.angle_alpha   90.00
_cell.angle_beta   90.00
_cell.angle_gamma   90.00
#
_symmetry.space_group_name_H-M   'P 1'
#
loop_
_entity.id
_entity.type
_entity.pdbx_description
1 polymer ?
#
loop_
_entity_poly.entity_id
_entity_poly.type
_entity_poly.pdbx_seq_one_letter_code
_entity_poly.pdbx_strand_id
1 'polypeptide(L)' 'MECNVGLKEQKLRVLAGLALIGVGAYYNTKPLAALGLVPILTGMLRWCPVNQAFGYNGCKTDHIKDYT' A
#
# COMPACT_ATOMS: atom_id res chain seq x y z
N MET A 1 10.16 -13.73 -2.36
CA MET A 1 9.46 -13.22 -1.16
C MET A 1 8.04 -13.67 -1.28
N GLU A 2 7.50 -14.35 -0.26
CA GLU A 2 6.08 -14.70 -0.25
C GLU A 2 5.28 -13.40 -0.33
N CYS A 3 4.63 -13.21 -1.46
CA CYS A 3 3.83 -12.03 -1.71
C CYS A 3 2.52 -12.28 -0.96
N ASN A 4 2.23 -11.49 0.07
CA ASN A 4 1.05 -11.66 0.93
C ASN A 4 0.01 -10.54 0.70
N VAL A 5 0.31 -9.66 -0.25
CA VAL A 5 -0.43 -8.44 -0.60
C VAL A 5 -0.72 -8.48 -2.09
N GLY A 6 -2.01 -8.46 -2.47
CA GLY A 6 -2.42 -8.45 -3.86
C GLY A 6 -2.05 -7.14 -4.59
N LEU A 7 -2.04 -7.16 -5.93
CA LEU A 7 -1.79 -5.98 -6.76
C LEU A 7 -2.73 -4.80 -6.45
N LYS A 8 -3.99 -5.10 -6.14
CA LYS A 8 -5.01 -4.11 -5.75
C LYS A 8 -4.68 -3.44 -4.42
N GLU A 9 -4.35 -4.23 -3.39
CA GLU A 9 -3.95 -3.73 -2.08
C GLU A 9 -2.65 -2.91 -2.14
N GLN A 10 -1.68 -3.34 -2.96
CA GLN A 10 -0.44 -2.60 -3.19
C GLN A 10 -0.73 -1.22 -3.80
N LYS A 11 -1.55 -1.16 -4.86
CA LYS A 11 -1.93 0.11 -5.49
C LYS A 11 -2.62 1.04 -4.51
N LEU A 12 -3.56 0.51 -3.72
CA LEU A 12 -4.29 1.30 -2.71
C LEU A 12 -3.33 1.96 -1.70
N ARG A 13 -2.34 1.21 -1.19
CA ARG A 13 -1.39 1.73 -0.20
C ARG A 13 -0.45 2.79 -0.78
N VAL A 14 0.05 2.56 -1.99
CA VAL A 14 0.89 3.55 -2.68
C VAL A 14 0.09 4.83 -2.96
N LEU A 15 -1.16 4.69 -3.44
CA LEU A 15 -2.03 5.84 -3.72
C LEU A 15 -2.38 6.61 -2.45
N ALA A 16 -2.72 5.92 -1.36
CA ALA A 16 -3.01 6.53 -0.07
C ALA A 16 -1.80 7.26 0.50
N GLY A 17 -0.60 6.67 0.40
CA GLY A 17 0.63 7.31 0.83
C GLY A 17 1.00 8.54 0.01
N LEU A 18 0.83 8.49 -1.32
CA LEU A 18 1.01 9.65 -2.19
C LEU A 18 0.02 10.77 -1.85
N ALA A 19 -1.25 10.42 -1.58
CA ALA A 19 -2.25 11.39 -1.15
C ALA A 19 -1.86 12.06 0.19
N LEU A 20 -1.39 11.29 1.17
CA LEU A 20 -0.91 11.83 2.45
C LEU A 20 0.31 12.74 2.29
N ILE A 21 1.25 12.38 1.41
CA ILE A 21 2.40 13.24 1.08
C ILE A 21 1.92 14.54 0.42
N GLY A 22 1.01 14.46 -0.56
CA GLY A 22 0.46 15.63 -1.24
C GLY A 22 -0.28 16.57 -0.30
N VAL A 23 -1.15 16.03 0.56
CA VAL A 23 -1.85 16.79 1.61
C VAL A 23 -0.84 17.39 2.61
N GLY A 24 0.13 16.60 3.06
CA GLY A 24 1.18 17.05 3.96
C GLY A 24 2.01 18.20 3.37
N ALA A 25 2.37 18.11 2.10
CA ALA A 25 3.08 19.15 1.38
C ALA A 25 2.22 20.42 1.20
N TYR A 26 0.94 20.26 0.85
CA TYR A 26 0.00 21.37 0.65
C TYR A 26 -0.22 22.19 1.93
N TYR A 27 -0.40 21.51 3.07
CA TYR A 27 -0.60 22.16 4.38
C TYR A 27 0.71 22.45 5.13
N ASN A 28 1.88 22.24 4.52
CA ASN A 28 3.20 22.38 5.16
C ASN A 28 3.37 21.54 6.44
N THR A 29 2.62 20.44 6.56
CA THR A 29 2.65 19.52 7.71
C THR A 29 3.66 18.41 7.46
N LYS A 30 4.92 18.70 7.79
CA LYS A 30 6.04 17.74 7.74
C LYS A 30 5.75 16.36 8.37
N PRO A 31 5.11 16.24 9.55
CA PRO A 31 4.81 14.93 10.12
C PRO A 31 3.81 14.13 9.30
N LEU A 32 2.84 14.79 8.65
CA LEU A 32 1.83 14.13 7.83
C LEU A 32 2.43 13.61 6.51
N ALA A 33 3.33 14.41 5.92
CA ALA A 33 4.10 13.98 4.76
C ALA A 33 5.01 12.78 5.09
N ALA A 34 5.65 12.77 6.25
CA ALA A 34 6.46 11.63 6.71
C ALA A 34 5.61 10.37 6.95
N LEU A 35 4.38 10.52 7.47
CA LEU A 35 3.46 9.40 7.65
C LEU A 35 3.09 8.73 6.32
N GLY A 36 2.97 9.51 5.24
CA GLY A 36 2.68 8.99 3.90
C GLY A 36 3.78 8.10 3.31
N LEU A 37 5.02 8.18 3.79
CA LEU A 37 6.09 7.25 3.39
C LEU A 37 5.85 5.81 3.87
N VAL A 38 5.26 5.62 5.05
CA VAL A 38 5.01 4.30 5.65
C VAL A 38 4.14 3.41 4.75
N PRO A 39 2.95 3.84 4.29
CA PRO A 39 2.12 3.05 3.37
C PRO A 39 2.77 2.86 1.99
N ILE A 40 3.60 3.79 1.51
CA ILE A 40 4.35 3.60 0.24
C ILE A 40 5.39 2.48 0.40
N LEU A 41 6.24 2.56 1.42
CA LEU A 41 7.28 1.57 1.67
C LEU A 41 6.70 0.18 1.92
N THR A 42 5.64 0.08 2.72
CA THR A 42 4.95 -1.19 2.96
C THR A 42 4.24 -1.73 1.71
N GLY A 43 3.72 -0.86 0.84
CA GLY A 43 3.21 -1.22 -0.47
C GLY A 43 4.30 -1.74 -1.42
N MET A 44 5.46 -1.07 -1.47
CA MET A 44 6.60 -1.44 -2.32
C MET A 44 7.23 -2.78 -1.90
N LEU A 45 7.33 -3.02 -0.60
CA LEU A 45 7.85 -4.29 -0.05
C LEU A 45 6.88 -5.46 -0.25
N ARG A 46 5.64 -5.20 -0.71
CA ARG A 46 4.58 -6.21 -0.95
C ARG A 46 4.37 -7.16 0.23
N TRP A 47 4.66 -6.66 1.43
CA TRP A 47 4.62 -7.42 2.67
C TRP A 47 3.95 -6.55 3.73
N CYS A 48 2.92 -7.10 4.36
CA CYS A 48 2.21 -6.44 5.44
C CYS A 48 2.15 -7.38 6.64
N PRO A 49 2.70 -6.97 7.80
CA PRO A 49 2.63 -7.78 9.01
C PRO A 49 1.18 -8.03 9.45
N VAL A 50 0.25 -7.11 9.13
CA VAL A 50 -1.19 -7.28 9.42
C VAL A 50 -1.77 -8.44 8.60
N ASN A 51 -1.59 -8.46 7.28
CA ASN A 51 -2.07 -9.57 6.44
C ASN A 51 -1.50 -10.91 6.90
N GLN A 52 -0.22 -10.92 7.34
CA GLN A 52 0.43 -12.12 7.88
C GLN A 52 -0.16 -12.53 9.24
N ALA A 53 -0.42 -11.59 10.15
CA ALA A 53 -1.06 -11.86 11.43
C ALA A 53 -2.49 -12.39 11.28
N PHE A 54 -3.21 -11.97 10.23
CA PHE A 54 -4.53 -12.49 9.87
C PHE A 54 -4.48 -13.77 9.02
N GLY A 55 -3.30 -14.28 8.66
CA GLY A 55 -3.15 -15.47 7.80
C GLY A 55 -3.74 -15.30 6.39
N TYR A 56 -3.99 -14.07 5.96
CA TYR A 56 -4.60 -13.76 4.65
C TYR A 56 -3.50 -13.60 3.61
N ASN A 57 -3.63 -14.34 2.51
CA ASN A 57 -2.67 -14.30 1.40
C ASN A 57 -3.37 -13.73 0.15
N GLY A 58 -3.29 -12.40 -0.01
CA GLY A 58 -3.94 -11.65 -1.10
C GLY A 58 -3.37 -11.91 -2.49
N CYS A 59 -2.34 -12.76 -2.60
CA CYS A 59 -1.73 -13.11 -3.87
C CYS A 59 -2.43 -14.24 -4.63
N LYS A 60 -3.44 -14.89 -4.03
CA LYS A 60 -4.12 -16.04 -4.66
C LYS A 60 -5.19 -15.66 -5.69
N THR A 61 -5.46 -14.39 -5.94
CA THR A 61 -6.50 -13.98 -6.92
C THR A 61 -6.12 -12.70 -7.65
N ASP A 62 -5.15 -12.78 -8.56
CA ASP A 62 -5.11 -11.89 -9.73
C ASP A 62 -5.12 -12.74 -11.01
N HIS A 63 -6.10 -13.65 -11.08
CA HIS A 63 -6.55 -14.11 -12.40
C HIS A 63 -7.32 -12.95 -13.03
N ILE A 64 -6.61 -12.14 -13.81
CA ILE A 64 -7.06 -11.58 -15.09
C ILE A 64 -8.56 -11.25 -15.09
N LYS A 65 -8.95 -10.11 -14.51
CA LYS A 65 -10.33 -9.58 -14.66
C LYS A 65 -10.41 -8.06 -14.76
N ASP A 66 -9.31 -7.40 -15.14
CA ASP A 66 -9.28 -5.94 -15.37
C ASP A 66 -8.65 -5.60 -16.74
N TYR A 67 -8.95 -6.41 -17.77
CA TYR A 67 -8.77 -6.10 -19.20
C TYR A 67 -10.09 -6.41 -19.93
N THR A 68 -11.13 -5.62 -19.68
CA THR A 68 -12.29 -5.39 -20.56
C THR A 68 -12.83 -4.01 -20.25
#